data_AF-X8DK06-F1
#
_entry.id   AF-X8DK06-F1
#
_cell.length_a   1.000
_cell.length_b   1.000
_cell.length_c   1.000
_cell.angle_alpha   90.00
_cell.angle_beta   90.00
_cell.angle_gamma   90.00
#
_symmetry.space_group_name_H-M   'P 1'
#
loop_
_entity.id
_entity.type
_entity.pdbx_description
1 polymer ?
#
loop_
_entity_poly.entity_id
_entity_poly.type
_entity_poly.pdbx_seq_one_letter_code
_entity_poly.pdbx_strand_id
1 'polypeptide(L)'
;MSDELTPVRRMSREAFRQDYRLEVMLAIGRSADGLECLSDLATTVGTSTSNLQGPIRSLVALGLLTPMPRSDSKRRYLLRNPSAAWQWAEELAALANAVDAPTDL
;
A
#
# COMPACT_ATOMS: atom_id res chain seq x y z
N MET A 1 -14.32 19.13 -9.21
CA MET A 1 -14.91 18.01 -8.44
C MET A 1 -13.90 17.70 -7.36
N SER A 2 -14.17 18.05 -6.11
CA SER A 2 -13.31 17.60 -5.01
C SER A 2 -13.52 16.11 -4.90
N ASP A 3 -12.59 15.31 -5.44
CA ASP A 3 -12.56 13.88 -5.16
C ASP A 3 -12.37 13.75 -3.65
N GLU A 4 -13.45 13.43 -2.95
CA GLU A 4 -13.38 13.18 -1.52
C GLU A 4 -12.55 11.91 -1.33
N LEU A 5 -11.36 12.09 -0.76
CA LEU A 5 -10.48 10.97 -0.47
C LEU A 5 -11.12 10.09 0.59
N THR A 6 -11.06 8.78 0.37
CA THR A 6 -11.36 7.80 1.42
C THR A 6 -10.54 8.10 2.68
N PRO A 7 -11.03 7.76 3.88
CA PRO A 7 -10.31 8.02 5.12
C PRO A 7 -8.88 7.47 5.11
N VAL A 8 -8.71 6.28 4.54
CA VAL A 8 -7.40 5.63 4.38
C VAL A 8 -6.49 6.43 3.43
N ARG A 9 -7.00 6.97 2.31
CA ARG A 9 -6.20 7.80 1.40
C ARG A 9 -5.85 9.15 2.00
N ARG A 10 -6.74 9.76 2.78
CA ARG A 10 -6.48 10.98 3.55
C ARG A 10 -5.36 10.73 4.57
N MET A 11 -5.47 9.66 5.36
CA MET A 11 -4.43 9.24 6.31
C MET A 11 -3.10 8.97 5.60
N SER A 12 -3.15 8.28 4.45
CA SER A 12 -1.97 8.02 3.63
C SER A 12 -1.29 9.30 3.16
N ARG A 13 -2.06 10.30 2.71
CA ARG A 13 -1.53 11.59 2.29
C ARG A 13 -0.87 12.33 3.45
N GLU A 14 -1.41 12.27 4.66
CA GLU A 14 -0.79 12.92 5.82
C GLU A 14 0.48 12.19 6.30
N ALA A 15 0.44 10.87 6.42
CA ALA A 15 1.57 10.08 6.90
C ALA A 15 2.72 9.99 5.88
N PHE A 16 2.41 9.92 4.58
CA PHE A 16 3.38 9.57 3.54
C PHE A 16 3.50 10.58 2.41
N ARG A 17 2.67 11.63 2.38
CA ARG A 17 2.54 12.55 1.24
C ARG A 17 2.23 11.82 -0.08
N GLN A 18 1.54 10.68 0.02
CA GLN A 18 1.20 9.80 -1.10
C GLN A 18 -0.18 9.18 -0.85
N ASP A 19 -1.10 9.30 -1.81
CA ASP A 19 -2.51 8.91 -1.60
C ASP A 19 -2.70 7.39 -1.43
N TYR A 20 -1.98 6.60 -2.21
CA TYR A 20 -2.17 5.14 -2.29
C TYR A 20 -1.17 4.36 -1.43
N ARG A 21 -0.24 5.02 -0.74
CA ARG A 21 0.86 4.35 -0.04
C ARG A 21 0.37 3.42 1.06
N LEU A 22 -0.60 3.85 1.86
CA LEU A 22 -1.16 3.05 2.93
C LEU A 22 -1.93 1.84 2.38
N GLU A 23 -2.77 2.04 1.36
CA GLU A 23 -3.51 0.94 0.72
C GLU A 23 -2.57 -0.11 0.11
N VAL A 24 -1.47 0.31 -0.50
CA VAL A 24 -0.42 -0.59 -1.00
C VAL A 24 0.25 -1.37 0.15
N MET A 25 0.59 -0.70 1.25
CA MET A 25 1.20 -1.38 2.39
C MET A 25 0.26 -2.41 3.02
N LEU A 26 -1.04 -2.12 3.11
CA LEU A 26 -2.05 -3.06 3.59
C LEU A 26 -2.21 -4.25 2.65
N ALA A 27 -2.29 -4.01 1.34
CA ALA A 27 -2.40 -5.08 0.35
C ALA A 27 -1.22 -6.06 0.44
N ILE A 28 0.01 -5.53 0.51
CA ILE A 28 1.24 -6.33 0.68
C ILE A 28 1.30 -6.99 2.07
N GLY A 29 0.92 -6.28 3.13
CA GLY A 29 0.96 -6.77 4.50
C GLY A 29 -0.01 -7.93 4.75
N ARG A 30 -1.14 -7.96 4.03
CA ARG A 30 -2.17 -8.99 4.16
C ARG A 30 -1.99 -10.19 3.22
N SER A 31 -1.03 -10.15 2.30
CA SER A 31 -0.82 -11.28 1.39
C SER A 31 -0.23 -12.49 2.09
N ALA A 32 -0.66 -13.66 1.64
CA ALA A 32 -0.40 -14.94 2.28
C ALA A 32 1.06 -15.39 2.13
N ASP A 33 1.62 -15.24 0.92
CA ASP A 33 2.99 -15.68 0.59
C ASP A 33 4.00 -14.51 0.56
N GLY A 34 3.53 -13.26 0.65
CA GLY A 34 4.37 -12.07 0.57
C GLY A 34 4.98 -11.84 -0.82
N LEU A 35 4.53 -12.56 -1.86
CA LEU A 35 5.02 -12.43 -3.22
C LEU A 35 4.03 -11.63 -4.06
N GLU A 36 4.46 -10.45 -4.48
CA GLU A 36 3.57 -9.46 -5.08
C GLU A 36 4.02 -9.08 -6.48
N CYS A 37 3.08 -8.69 -7.33
CA CYS A 37 3.43 -7.99 -8.56
C CYS A 37 2.56 -6.75 -8.77
N LEU A 38 3.12 -5.77 -9.48
CA LEU A 38 2.53 -4.43 -9.60
C LEU A 38 1.12 -4.44 -10.19
N SER A 39 0.84 -5.34 -11.14
CA SER A 39 -0.47 -5.47 -11.77
C SER A 39 -1.53 -5.98 -10.78
N ASP A 40 -1.22 -6.99 -9.98
CA ASP A 40 -2.17 -7.57 -9.03
C ASP A 40 -2.43 -6.61 -7.87
N LEU A 41 -1.40 -5.90 -7.42
CA LEU A 41 -1.55 -4.83 -6.43
C LEU A 41 -2.44 -3.70 -6.95
N ALA A 42 -2.30 -3.29 -8.22
CA ALA A 42 -3.14 -2.26 -8.82
C ALA A 42 -4.60 -2.69 -8.88
N THR A 43 -4.87 -3.95 -9.26
CA THR A 43 -6.21 -4.53 -9.21
C THR A 43 -6.76 -4.60 -7.79
N THR A 44 -5.96 -5.04 -6.82
CA THR A 44 -6.35 -5.20 -5.41
C THR A 44 -6.69 -3.86 -4.77
N VAL A 45 -5.91 -2.80 -5.05
CA VAL A 45 -6.12 -1.45 -4.53
C VAL A 45 -7.21 -0.70 -5.32
N GLY A 46 -7.60 -1.17 -6.51
CA GLY A 46 -8.58 -0.51 -7.37
C GLY A 46 -8.05 0.78 -7.99
N THR A 47 -6.80 0.76 -8.46
CA THR A 47 -6.11 1.93 -9.05
C THR A 47 -5.23 1.53 -10.24
N SER A 48 -4.61 2.51 -10.90
CA SER A 48 -3.69 2.22 -12.00
C SER A 48 -2.29 1.84 -11.50
N THR A 49 -1.56 1.08 -12.31
CA THR A 49 -0.16 0.73 -12.00
C THR A 49 0.74 1.98 -11.89
N SER A 50 0.44 3.06 -12.62
CA SER A 50 1.18 4.32 -12.54
C SER A 50 1.10 4.96 -11.16
N ASN A 51 -0.07 4.91 -10.52
CA ASN A 51 -0.28 5.43 -9.16
C ASN A 51 0.52 4.65 -8.11
N LEU A 52 0.81 3.37 -8.39
CA LEU A 52 1.57 2.51 -7.47
C LEU A 52 3.09 2.61 -7.65
N GLN A 53 3.59 3.17 -8.76
CA GLN A 53 5.03 3.25 -9.00
C GLN A 53 5.79 4.06 -7.95
N GLY A 54 5.21 5.16 -7.46
CA GLY A 54 5.78 5.96 -6.39
C GLY A 54 5.89 5.19 -5.06
N PRO A 55 4.75 4.68 -4.53
CA PRO A 55 4.73 3.84 -3.35
C PRO A 55 5.69 2.65 -3.42
N ILE A 56 5.66 1.87 -4.51
CA ILE A 56 6.50 0.67 -4.63
C ILE A 56 7.99 1.01 -4.67
N ARG A 57 8.40 2.03 -5.43
CA ARG A 57 9.81 2.45 -5.47
C ARG A 57 10.33 2.85 -4.10
N SER A 58 9.53 3.58 -3.32
CA SER A 58 9.94 3.98 -1.98
C SER A 58 9.96 2.79 -1.01
N LEU A 59 9.05 1.81 -1.11
CA LEU A 59 9.12 0.59 -0.30
C LEU A 59 10.39 -0.23 -0.58
N VAL A 60 10.79 -0.32 -1.85
CA VAL A 60 12.06 -0.95 -2.23
C VAL A 60 13.25 -0.17 -1.66
N ALA A 61 13.25 1.16 -1.79
CA ALA A 61 14.33 2.00 -1.27
C ALA A 61 14.49 1.92 0.26
N LEU A 62 13.41 1.68 0.99
CA LEU A 62 13.41 1.47 2.44
C LEU A 62 13.77 0.04 2.86
N GLY A 63 13.99 -0.88 1.91
CA GLY A 63 14.25 -2.28 2.19
C GLY A 63 13.03 -3.05 2.70
N LEU A 64 11.82 -2.53 2.50
CA LEU A 64 10.58 -3.23 2.84
C LEU A 64 10.15 -4.22 1.75
N LEU A 65 10.58 -3.98 0.51
CA LEU A 65 10.38 -4.90 -0.61
C LEU A 65 11.71 -5.22 -1.28
N THR A 66 11.87 -6.48 -1.70
CA THR A 66 13.00 -6.95 -2.51
C THR A 66 12.53 -7.27 -3.92
N PRO A 67 12.99 -6.56 -4.96
CA PRO A 67 12.72 -6.94 -6.34
C PRO A 67 13.31 -8.31 -6.65
N MET A 68 12.48 -9.22 -7.16
CA MET A 68 12.95 -10.54 -7.58
C MET A 68 13.69 -10.44 -8.92
N PRO A 69 14.67 -11.33 -9.18
CA PRO A 69 15.29 -11.46 -10.49
C PRO A 69 14.22 -11.63 -11.57
N ARG A 70 14.49 -11.05 -12.75
CA ARG A 70 13.60 -11.20 -13.89
C ARG A 70 13.62 -12.67 -14.32
N SER A 71 12.47 -13.33 -14.24
CA SER A 71 12.25 -14.60 -14.94
C SER A 71 11.85 -14.32 -16.39
N ASP A 72 11.72 -15.37 -17.20
CA ASP A 72 11.15 -15.27 -18.56
C ASP A 72 9.70 -14.75 -18.58
N SER A 73 9.08 -14.57 -17.40
CA SER A 73 7.77 -13.92 -17.30
C SER A 73 7.87 -12.41 -17.52
N LYS A 74 6.87 -11.84 -18.20
CA LYS A 74 6.72 -10.38 -18.33
C LYS A 74 6.37 -9.69 -17.00
N ARG A 75 6.10 -10.46 -15.94
CA ARG A 75 5.66 -9.96 -14.64
C ARG A 75 6.88 -9.66 -13.77
N ARG A 76 6.86 -8.52 -13.09
CA ARG A 76 7.89 -8.15 -12.11
C ARG A 76 7.39 -8.45 -10.72
N TYR A 77 8.03 -9.40 -10.07
CA TYR A 77 7.69 -9.82 -8.72
C TYR A 77 8.55 -9.08 -7.68
N LEU A 78 7.94 -8.85 -6.51
CA LEU A 78 8.50 -8.19 -5.34
C LEU A 78 8.23 -9.10 -4.15
N LEU A 79 9.27 -9.39 -3.37
CA LEU A 79 9.14 -10.14 -2.13
C LEU A 79 9.00 -9.16 -0.95
N ARG A 80 8.02 -9.40 -0.09
CA ARG A 80 7.84 -8.68 1.17
C ARG A 80 8.92 -9.09 2.17
N ASN A 81 9.64 -8.10 2.70
CA ASN A 81 10.59 -8.33 3.78
C ASN A 81 9.90 -8.22 5.15
N PRO A 82 10.29 -9.01 6.16
CA PRO A 82 9.76 -8.87 7.52
C PRO A 82 10.04 -7.48 8.10
N SER A 83 9.01 -6.81 8.62
CA SER A 83 9.14 -5.48 9.22
C SER A 83 7.92 -5.12 10.07
N ALA A 84 8.13 -4.35 11.14
CA ALA A 84 7.04 -3.76 11.93
C ALA A 84 6.21 -2.72 11.13
N ALA A 85 6.72 -2.23 10.00
CA ALA A 85 6.02 -1.29 9.13
C ALA A 85 4.65 -1.83 8.65
N TRP A 86 4.51 -3.15 8.51
CA TRP A 86 3.25 -3.77 8.09
C TRP A 86 2.18 -3.69 9.18
N GLN A 87 2.57 -3.93 10.43
CA GLN A 87 1.68 -3.77 11.58
C GLN A 87 1.30 -2.30 11.77
N TRP A 88 2.26 -1.39 11.62
CA TRP A 88 1.97 0.04 11.72
C TRP A 88 0.99 0.52 10.63
N ALA A 89 1.05 -0.05 9.42
CA ALA A 89 0.06 0.24 8.39
C ALA A 89 -1.36 -0.18 8.81
N GLU A 90 -1.52 -1.35 9.45
CA GLU A 90 -2.81 -1.77 10.02
C GLU A 90 -3.30 -0.81 11.11
N GLU A 91 -2.41 -0.35 11.98
CA GLU A 91 -2.73 0.63 13.03
C GLU A 91 -3.19 1.97 12.44
N LEU A 92 -2.49 2.49 11.43
CA LEU A 92 -2.89 3.71 10.73
C LEU A 92 -4.25 3.56 10.03
N ALA A 93 -4.52 2.39 9.44
CA ALA A 93 -5.80 2.11 8.81
C ALA A 93 -6.95 2.06 9.83
N ALA A 94 -6.72 1.44 10.99
CA ALA A 94 -7.68 1.43 12.09
C ALA A 94 -7.98 2.85 12.60
N LEU A 95 -6.94 3.68 12.78
CA LEU A 95 -7.10 5.08 13.16
C LEU A 95 -7.87 5.89 12.12
N ALA A 96 -7.58 5.69 10.83
CA ALA A 96 -8.27 6.38 9.74
C ALA A 96 -9.78 6.10 9.77
N ASN A 97 -10.17 4.84 9.99
CA ASN A 97 -11.58 4.45 10.08
C ASN A 97 -12.25 4.93 11.38
N ALA A 98 -11.51 5.01 12.49
CA ALA A 98 -12.03 5.51 13.76
C ALA A 98 -12.31 7.03 13.72
N VAL A 99 -11.49 7.80 13.02
CA VAL A 99 -11.67 9.26 12.85
C VAL A 99 -12.87 9.58 11.95
N ASP A 100 -13.20 8.69 11.02
CA ASP A 100 -14.33 8.88 10.09
C ASP A 100 -15.63 8.25 10.59
N ALA A 101 -15.60 7.51 11.70
CA ALA A 101 -16.82 7.03 12.34
C ALA A 101 -17.63 8.23 12.86
N PRO A 102 -18.95 8.29 12.62
CA PRO A 102 -19.79 9.32 13.21
C PRO A 102 -19.65 9.24 14.73
N THR A 103 -19.15 10.31 15.33
CA THR A 103 -19.18 10.49 16.78
C THR A 103 -20.63 10.72 17.20
N ASP A 104 -21.40 9.64 17.34
CA ASP A 104 -22.67 9.68 18.05
C ASP A 104 -22.36 9.73 19.55
N LEU A 105 -22.22 10.95 20.08
CA LEU A 105 -22.30 11.30 21.51
C LEU A 105 -23.19 12.52 21.69
#